data_AF-A0A7W0PZN1-F1
#
_entry.id   AF-A0A7W0PZN1-F1
#
_cell.length_a   1.000
_cell.length_b   1.000
_cell.length_c   1.000
_cell.angle_alpha   90.00
_cell.angle_beta   90.00
_cell.angle_gamma   90.00
#
_symmetry.space_group_name_H-M   'P 1'
#
loop_
_entity.id
_entity.type
_entity.pdbx_description
1 polymer ?
#
loop_
_entity_poly.entity_id
_entity_poly.type
_entity_poly.pdbx_seq_one_letter_code
_entity_poly.pdbx_strand_id
1 'polypeptide(L)' 'AELAAAGLTNREVAKVAFISAKTVEANLARVYRKLGIRSRAVLGARFDGDSPRPKPKA' A
#
# COMPACT_ATOMS: atom_id res chain seq x y z
N ALA A 1 5.53 5.03 1.36
CA ALA A 1 4.74 3.80 1.62
C ALA A 1 3.37 4.11 2.24
N GLU A 2 3.20 5.30 2.81
CA GLU A 2 1.96 5.79 3.44
C GLU A 2 0.75 5.80 2.50
N LEU A 3 0.91 6.17 1.22
CA LEU A 3 -0.19 6.14 0.25
C LEU A 3 -0.78 4.74 0.03
N ALA A 4 0.06 3.70 0.11
CA ALA A 4 -0.41 2.31 0.06
C ALA A 4 -0.96 1.82 1.41
N ALA A 5 -0.56 2.43 2.51
CA ALA A 5 -1.14 2.16 3.83
C ALA A 5 -2.56 2.75 3.96
N ALA A 6 -2.82 3.91 3.34
CA ALA A 6 -4.12 4.61 3.35
C ALA A 6 -5.23 3.95 2.50
N GLY A 7 -5.02 2.71 2.00
CA GLY A 7 -6.03 1.96 1.23
C GLY A 7 -6.06 2.20 -0.28
N LEU A 8 -5.23 3.10 -0.84
CA LEU A 8 -5.21 3.39 -2.29
C LEU A 8 -4.64 2.24 -3.12
N THR A 9 -5.35 1.77 -4.15
CA THR A 9 -4.86 0.75 -5.08
C THR A 9 -3.53 1.14 -5.72
N ASN A 10 -2.74 0.18 -6.18
CA ASN A 10 -1.45 0.46 -6.85
C ASN A 10 -1.61 1.39 -8.06
N ARG A 11 -2.78 1.35 -8.73
CA ARG A 11 -3.11 2.23 -9.86
C ARG A 11 -3.36 3.67 -9.41
N GLU A 12 -3.99 3.89 -8.26
CA GLU A 12 -4.18 5.22 -7.69
C GLU A 12 -2.87 5.81 -7.19
N VAL A 13 -2.06 5.00 -6.49
CA VAL A 13 -0.70 5.39 -6.08
C VAL A 13 0.14 5.76 -7.31
N ALA A 14 0.06 4.97 -8.39
CA ALA A 14 0.73 5.25 -9.65
C ALA A 14 0.32 6.60 -10.25
N LYS A 15 -0.97 6.91 -10.26
CA LYS A 15 -1.48 8.21 -10.74
C LYS A 15 -0.96 9.38 -9.90
N VAL A 16 -1.02 9.27 -8.57
CA VAL A 16 -0.57 10.33 -7.64
C VAL A 16 0.95 10.54 -7.71
N ALA A 17 1.71 9.45 -7.85
CA ALA A 17 3.16 9.48 -7.92
C ALA A 17 3.71 9.64 -9.35
N PHE A 18 2.84 9.79 -10.37
CA PHE A 18 3.22 9.89 -11.78
C PHE A 18 4.17 8.79 -12.28
N ILE A 19 4.00 7.56 -11.78
CA ILE A 19 4.81 6.39 -12.14
C ILE A 19 3.92 5.23 -12.58
N SER A 20 4.50 4.23 -13.24
CA SER A 20 3.74 3.03 -13.63
C SER A 20 3.30 2.19 -12.42
N ALA A 21 2.15 1.52 -12.53
CA ALA A 21 1.69 0.56 -11.51
C ALA A 21 2.72 -0.56 -11.27
N LYS A 22 3.42 -1.00 -12.32
CA LYS A 22 4.52 -1.99 -12.22
C LYS A 22 5.69 -1.47 -11.38
N THR A 23 6.00 -0.18 -11.49
CA THR A 23 7.01 0.49 -10.65
C THR A 23 6.57 0.53 -9.18
N VAL A 24 5.29 0.80 -8.92
CA VAL A 24 4.71 0.75 -7.56
C VAL A 24 4.84 -0.66 -6.98
N GLU A 25 4.49 -1.69 -7.74
CA GLU A 25 4.62 -3.09 -7.33
C GLU A 25 6.06 -3.49 -6.99
N ALA A 26 7.03 -3.12 -7.84
CA ALA A 26 8.44 -3.39 -7.60
C ALA A 26 8.98 -2.69 -6.33
N ASN A 27 8.48 -1.49 -6.03
CA ASN A 27 8.82 -0.79 -4.79
C ASN A 27 8.15 -1.45 -3.58
N LEU A 28 6.87 -1.82 -3.67
CA LEU A 28 6.17 -2.52 -2.60
C LEU A 28 6.81 -3.88 -2.29
N ALA A 29 7.23 -4.64 -3.29
CA ALA A 29 7.94 -5.91 -3.08
C ALA A 29 9.25 -5.74 -2.29
N ARG A 30 10.01 -4.67 -2.58
CA ARG A 30 11.21 -4.32 -1.80
C ARG A 30 10.88 -3.94 -0.37
N VAL A 31 9.83 -3.14 -0.17
CA VAL A 31 9.35 -2.74 1.17
C VAL A 31 8.86 -3.94 1.96
N TYR A 32 8.07 -4.83 1.35
CA TYR A 32 7.57 -6.05 1.98
C TYR A 32 8.71 -6.95 2.44
N ARG A 33 9.72 -7.15 1.59
CA ARG A 33 10.92 -7.90 1.94
C ARG A 33 11.68 -7.26 3.10
N LYS A 34 11.82 -5.92 3.10
CA LYS A 34 12.51 -5.19 4.18
C LYS A 34 11.75 -5.26 5.51
N LEU A 35 10.42 -5.28 5.47
CA LEU A 35 9.56 -5.35 6.64
C LEU A 35 9.26 -6.79 7.08
N GLY A 36 9.72 -7.81 6.34
CA GLY A 36 9.45 -9.21 6.62
C GLY A 36 7.98 -9.62 6.44
N ILE A 37 7.21 -8.85 5.67
CA ILE A 37 5.79 -9.09 5.45
C ILE A 37 5.55 -9.66 4.05
N ARG A 38 4.46 -10.41 3.89
CA ARG A 38 4.17 -11.12 2.64
C ARG A 38 3.05 -10.48 1.82
N SER A 39 2.30 -9.54 2.40
CA SER A 39 1.16 -8.95 1.73
C SER A 39 0.89 -7.51 2.15
N ARG A 40 0.17 -6.81 1.26
CA ARG A 40 -0.35 -5.48 1.51
C ARG A 40 -1.30 -5.42 2.70
N ALA A 41 -2.08 -6.47 2.94
CA ALA A 41 -3.00 -6.50 4.08
C ALA A 41 -2.24 -6.45 5.41
N VAL A 42 -1.08 -7.13 5.49
CA VAL A 42 -0.19 -7.05 6.65
C VAL A 42 0.49 -5.69 6.75
N LEU A 43 0.84 -5.06 5.61
CA LEU A 43 1.32 -3.67 5.59
C LEU A 43 0.23 -2.74 6.15
N GLY A 44 -0.99 -2.83 5.65
CA GLY A 44 -2.15 -2.07 6.13
C GLY A 44 -2.33 -2.24 7.62
N ALA A 45 -2.39 -3.47 8.14
CA ALA A 45 -2.53 -3.73 9.57
C ALA A 45 -1.38 -3.18 10.45
N ARG A 46 -0.15 -3.09 9.92
CA ARG A 46 1.01 -2.50 10.62
C ARG A 46 0.95 -0.98 10.68
N PHE A 47 0.34 -0.33 9.68
CA PHE A 47 0.17 1.13 9.64
C PHE A 47 -1.19 1.58 10.23
N ASP A 48 -2.23 0.72 10.21
CA ASP A 48 -3.57 0.93 10.80
C ASP A 48 -3.58 0.88 12.33
N GLY A 49 -2.45 0.54 12.97
CA GLY A 49 -2.28 0.77 14.41
C GLY A 49 -2.43 2.26 14.80
N ASP A 50 -2.53 3.15 13.81
CA ASP A 50 -2.63 4.61 13.96
C ASP A 50 -3.86 5.25 13.27
N SER A 51 -4.76 4.51 12.60
CA SER A 51 -6.02 5.10 12.06
C SER A 51 -7.10 4.06 11.68
N PRO A 52 -8.40 4.33 11.94
CA PRO A 52 -9.50 3.43 11.58
C PRO A 52 -9.87 3.53 10.10
N ARG A 53 -9.82 2.41 9.37
CA ARG A 53 -10.24 2.32 7.96
C ARG A 53 -11.73 2.62 7.75
N PRO A 54 -12.11 3.41 6.72
CA PRO A 54 -13.47 3.42 6.21
C PRO A 54 -13.74 2.14 5.39
N LYS A 55 -14.89 1.51 5.63
CA LYS A 55 -15.34 0.29 4.95
C LYS A 55 -15.61 0.58 3.46
N PRO A 56 -15.28 -0.35 2.53
CA PRO A 56 -15.64 -0.18 1.13
C PRO A 56 -17.16 -0.26 0.95
N LYS A 57 -17.72 0.62 0.11
CA LYS A 57 -19.12 0.56 -0.36
C LYS A 57 -19.28 -0.55 -1.41
N ALA A 58 -20.33 -1.36 -1.22
CA ALA A 58 -20.98 -2.33 -2.10
C ALA A 58 -20.13 -3.49 -2.63
#